data_AF-A0AAN6RJ10-F1
#
_entry.id   AF-A0AAN6RJ10-F1
#
_cell.length_a   1.000
_cell.length_b   1.000
_cell.length_c   1.000
_cell.angle_alpha   90.00
_cell.angle_beta   90.00
_cell.angle_gamma   90.00
#
_symmetry.space_group_name_H-M   'P 1'
#
loop_
_entity.id
_entity.type
_entity.pdbx_description
1 polymer ?
#
loop_
_entity_poly.entity_id
_entity_poly.type
_entity_poly.pdbx_seq_one_letter_code
_entity_poly.pdbx_strand_id
1 'polypeptide(L)'
;MSSGSLCLLSLDGGGVRGLSTLFILREIMVALNHAREVGGQSPVKPCDVFDLIGGTSTGGLIAIMLGRLEMDVDECIEAYTKLSKAVFSKRESRIGLGIKGNLKAKFSSQKLREAIESVLKEKGFALDAPFNDKHTEISRSCRTFVCSCDRTTKDVVRIKSYDIPGKSSPIRPLTIVEAALATSAAPSFFDRIDIDDVIYLDGALGANNPVKQVVREASDIWFKERGEPDLQENVKCVLSLGTGHPGISPVRDDKAYKFLSETLTKMVTDTEKIAEEFADSWRGPLDKGCYFRFNVQHGLENVGLEEFNKKGEIQSTTSSYLEQRTNQLSVGRFERIARRWEVWFGKKLCDDIFERISDYDPDLNLHLIARQRCPHTTEWILSYPDYQYWEAEPSGTLWLTGKIGSGKTFITATVIESLSDGAFIGHYFFQPLRPSRLKASDLLRSYIWQMIAFMDACEIKVPRDIVSEITRIFGPKSSFPSLTDIVSSCFLPLAKTMTRHKLKLFYIVDGLDACTPEEYSCVLTSFQDLLNVVDCHAFMSAREVSNSQVSSTKVCTIQLSGHHTCDDIQVFIDWKMEEKERTDGSLTTDEKLRAHVIEVLNSRAHLISTQYGIVRPIERFATHWKIFQKI
;
A
#
# COMPACT_ATOMS: atom_id res chain seq x y z
N MET A 1 -23.65 1.44 -19.96
CA MET A 1 -22.28 1.16 -19.51
C MET A 1 -22.20 1.71 -18.10
N SER A 2 -22.14 0.87 -17.08
CA SER A 2 -21.93 1.36 -15.71
C SER A 2 -20.54 1.97 -15.64
N SER A 3 -20.49 3.27 -15.39
CA SER A 3 -19.30 4.05 -15.06
C SER A 3 -18.74 3.60 -13.70
N GLY A 4 -18.33 2.33 -13.60
CA GLY A 4 -17.84 1.71 -12.37
C GLY A 4 -16.31 1.75 -12.32
N SER A 5 -15.77 2.29 -11.24
CA SER A 5 -14.34 2.29 -10.97
C SER A 5 -13.82 0.87 -10.70
N LEU A 6 -12.78 0.43 -11.43
CA LEU A 6 -12.30 -0.97 -11.45
C LEU A 6 -11.47 -1.36 -10.21
N CYS A 7 -11.69 -2.57 -9.68
CA CYS A 7 -10.88 -3.21 -8.65
C CYS A 7 -10.00 -4.31 -9.25
N LEU A 8 -8.68 -4.17 -9.17
CA LEU A 8 -7.71 -5.09 -9.79
C LEU A 8 -6.89 -5.81 -8.72
N LEU A 9 -6.65 -7.11 -8.89
CA LEU A 9 -5.82 -7.94 -8.01
C LEU A 9 -4.64 -8.53 -8.78
N SER A 10 -3.43 -8.36 -8.23
CA SER A 10 -2.16 -8.89 -8.74
C SER A 10 -1.52 -9.80 -7.70
N LEU A 11 -1.18 -11.03 -8.09
CA LEU A 11 -0.63 -12.06 -7.20
C LEU A 11 0.75 -12.53 -7.67
N ASP A 12 1.77 -12.30 -6.84
CA ASP A 12 3.15 -12.67 -7.15
C ASP A 12 3.38 -14.20 -7.15
N GLY A 13 4.41 -14.65 -7.86
CA GLY A 13 4.92 -16.01 -7.74
C GLY A 13 5.92 -16.18 -6.59
N GLY A 14 5.93 -17.35 -5.94
CA GLY A 14 6.83 -17.57 -4.81
C GLY A 14 6.76 -18.91 -4.07
N GLY A 15 6.30 -19.98 -4.73
CA GLY A 15 6.20 -21.32 -4.12
C GLY A 15 5.26 -21.32 -2.89
N VAL A 16 5.52 -22.19 -1.90
CA VAL A 16 4.65 -22.35 -0.70
C VAL A 16 4.37 -21.06 0.07
N ARG A 17 5.21 -20.03 -0.11
CA ARG A 17 5.01 -18.70 0.49
C ARG A 17 3.81 -17.94 -0.08
N GLY A 18 3.16 -18.45 -1.13
CA GLY A 18 1.81 -18.00 -1.52
C GLY A 18 0.77 -18.11 -0.42
N LEU A 19 1.02 -18.91 0.63
CA LEU A 19 0.21 -18.88 1.86
C LEU A 19 0.24 -17.49 2.53
N SER A 20 1.36 -16.77 2.50
CA SER A 20 1.44 -15.39 3.01
C SER A 20 0.49 -14.48 2.23
N THR A 21 0.47 -14.60 0.90
CA THR A 21 -0.46 -13.86 0.04
C THR A 21 -1.91 -14.13 0.42
N LEU A 22 -2.27 -15.40 0.64
CA LEU A 22 -3.62 -15.78 1.04
C LEU A 22 -3.99 -15.29 2.45
N PHE A 23 -3.07 -15.31 3.41
CA PHE A 23 -3.34 -14.77 4.74
C PHE A 23 -3.54 -13.25 4.72
N ILE A 24 -2.75 -12.51 3.94
CA ILE A 24 -2.99 -11.07 3.72
C ILE A 24 -4.37 -10.84 3.11
N LEU A 25 -4.70 -11.57 2.03
CA LEU A 25 -6.00 -11.43 1.39
C LEU A 25 -7.16 -11.82 2.33
N ARG A 26 -6.95 -12.81 3.21
CA ARG A 26 -7.96 -13.21 4.20
C ARG A 26 -8.26 -12.07 5.16
N GLU A 27 -7.25 -11.43 5.75
CA GLU A 27 -7.49 -10.29 6.66
C GLU A 27 -8.23 -9.15 5.94
N ILE A 28 -7.86 -8.85 4.70
CA ILE A 28 -8.55 -7.85 3.87
C ILE A 28 -10.02 -8.23 3.64
N MET A 29 -10.29 -9.47 3.22
CA MET A 29 -11.66 -9.93 2.94
C MET A 29 -12.50 -10.10 4.21
N VAL A 30 -11.89 -10.47 5.34
CA VAL A 30 -12.54 -10.53 6.66
C VAL A 30 -12.94 -9.14 7.10
N ALA A 31 -12.04 -8.15 7.04
CA ALA A 31 -12.36 -6.76 7.36
C ALA A 31 -13.50 -6.23 6.47
N LEU A 32 -13.42 -6.47 5.16
CA LEU A 32 -14.46 -6.09 4.21
C LEU A 32 -15.81 -6.74 4.52
N ASN A 33 -15.83 -8.06 4.74
CA ASN A 33 -17.07 -8.80 5.00
C ASN A 33 -17.67 -8.49 6.37
N HIS A 34 -16.84 -8.26 7.38
CA HIS A 34 -17.31 -7.79 8.68
C HIS A 34 -18.02 -6.44 8.56
N ALA A 35 -17.42 -5.49 7.84
CA ALA A 35 -18.01 -4.18 7.64
C ALA A 35 -19.29 -4.23 6.77
N ARG A 36 -19.38 -5.19 5.83
CA ARG A 36 -20.61 -5.49 5.08
C ARG A 36 -21.71 -6.07 5.97
N GLU A 37 -21.35 -7.00 6.87
CA GLU A 37 -22.27 -7.62 7.82
C GLU A 37 -22.84 -6.58 8.80
N VAL A 38 -21.98 -5.70 9.35
CA VAL A 38 -22.40 -4.53 10.15
C VAL A 38 -23.36 -3.64 9.36
N GLY A 39 -23.11 -3.49 8.04
CA GLY A 39 -23.98 -2.78 7.11
C GLY A 39 -25.27 -3.52 6.70
N GLY A 40 -25.50 -4.74 7.19
CA GLY A 40 -26.66 -5.59 6.85
C GLY A 40 -26.58 -6.23 5.46
N GLN A 41 -25.39 -6.32 4.86
CA GLN A 41 -25.15 -6.92 3.56
C GLN A 41 -24.56 -8.33 3.69
N SER A 42 -24.80 -9.16 2.67
CA SER A 42 -24.18 -10.50 2.58
C SER A 42 -22.67 -10.41 2.34
N PRO A 43 -21.89 -11.37 2.88
CA PRO A 43 -20.47 -11.48 2.59
C PRO A 43 -20.24 -11.73 1.09
N VAL A 44 -19.09 -11.27 0.60
CA VAL A 44 -18.64 -11.38 -0.79
C VAL A 44 -17.36 -12.19 -0.87
N LYS A 45 -17.16 -12.85 -2.00
CA LYS A 45 -15.93 -13.56 -2.35
C LYS A 45 -14.98 -12.65 -3.12
N PRO A 46 -13.70 -13.01 -3.27
CA PRO A 46 -12.76 -12.23 -4.08
C PRO A 46 -13.24 -11.98 -5.52
N CYS A 47 -13.89 -12.95 -6.16
CA CYS A 47 -14.47 -12.78 -7.52
C CYS A 47 -15.66 -11.81 -7.59
N ASP A 48 -16.27 -11.47 -6.46
CA ASP A 48 -17.34 -10.45 -6.41
C ASP A 48 -16.76 -9.04 -6.18
N VAL A 49 -15.53 -8.96 -5.67
CA VAL A 49 -14.85 -7.71 -5.34
C VAL A 49 -13.94 -7.22 -6.47
N PHE A 50 -13.22 -8.13 -7.12
CA PHE A 50 -12.23 -7.81 -8.14
C PHE A 50 -12.74 -8.08 -9.55
N ASP A 51 -12.71 -7.04 -10.40
CA ASP A 51 -13.05 -7.15 -11.82
C ASP A 51 -12.00 -7.94 -12.61
N LEU A 52 -10.74 -7.91 -12.16
CA LEU A 52 -9.63 -8.63 -12.76
C LEU A 52 -8.71 -9.22 -11.69
N ILE A 53 -8.46 -10.52 -11.77
CA ILE A 53 -7.46 -11.22 -10.97
C ILE A 53 -6.37 -11.78 -11.90
N GLY A 54 -5.13 -11.33 -11.73
CA GLY A 54 -3.97 -11.81 -12.46
C GLY A 54 -2.90 -12.38 -11.53
N GLY A 55 -2.28 -13.49 -11.94
CA GLY A 55 -1.25 -14.12 -11.12
C GLY A 55 -0.13 -14.78 -11.91
N THR A 56 1.02 -14.95 -11.27
CA THR A 56 2.19 -15.65 -11.83
C THR A 56 2.59 -16.84 -10.95
N SER A 57 2.92 -17.99 -11.55
CA SER A 57 3.35 -19.19 -10.83
C SER A 57 2.34 -19.60 -9.75
N THR A 58 2.77 -19.73 -8.50
CA THR A 58 1.87 -19.89 -7.35
C THR A 58 0.74 -18.85 -7.30
N GLY A 59 1.03 -17.56 -7.54
CA GLY A 59 0.01 -16.52 -7.63
C GLY A 59 -0.99 -16.79 -8.75
N GLY A 60 -0.55 -17.43 -9.85
CA GLY A 60 -1.41 -17.90 -10.94
C GLY A 60 -2.33 -19.04 -10.51
N LEU A 61 -1.83 -20.02 -9.74
CA LEU A 61 -2.67 -21.08 -9.15
C LEU A 61 -3.74 -20.48 -8.22
N ILE A 62 -3.35 -19.50 -7.40
CA ILE A 62 -4.28 -18.78 -6.50
C ILE A 62 -5.29 -17.97 -7.32
N ALA A 63 -4.88 -17.29 -8.40
CA ALA A 63 -5.77 -16.56 -9.29
C ALA A 63 -6.84 -17.49 -9.90
N ILE A 64 -6.45 -18.68 -10.35
CA ILE A 64 -7.38 -19.70 -10.85
C ILE A 64 -8.38 -20.10 -9.76
N MET A 65 -7.93 -20.39 -8.55
CA MET A 65 -8.79 -20.81 -7.44
C MET A 65 -9.80 -19.72 -7.05
N LEU A 66 -9.35 -18.48 -6.87
CA LEU A 66 -10.19 -17.37 -6.41
C LEU A 66 -11.11 -16.82 -7.49
N GLY A 67 -10.59 -16.65 -8.71
CA GLY A 67 -11.33 -16.01 -9.80
C GLY A 67 -12.08 -17.00 -10.68
N ARG A 68 -11.40 -18.06 -11.16
CA ARG A 68 -11.98 -19.01 -12.12
C ARG A 68 -12.81 -20.12 -11.46
N LEU A 69 -12.43 -20.57 -10.27
CA LEU A 69 -13.16 -21.56 -9.48
C LEU A 69 -14.05 -20.93 -8.40
N GLU A 70 -14.05 -19.59 -8.31
CA GLU A 70 -14.93 -18.78 -7.45
C GLU A 70 -14.88 -19.24 -5.97
N MET A 71 -13.69 -19.62 -5.51
CA MET A 71 -13.43 -19.98 -4.12
C MET A 71 -13.41 -18.73 -3.23
N ASP A 72 -13.89 -18.88 -2.00
CA ASP A 72 -13.50 -17.93 -0.95
C ASP A 72 -12.03 -18.15 -0.53
N VAL A 73 -11.52 -17.26 0.32
CA VAL A 73 -10.10 -17.26 0.69
C VAL A 73 -9.74 -18.49 1.55
N ASP A 74 -10.64 -18.94 2.42
CA ASP A 74 -10.37 -20.08 3.30
C ASP A 74 -10.39 -21.41 2.54
N GLU A 75 -11.35 -21.58 1.62
CA GLU A 75 -11.36 -22.67 0.65
C GLU A 75 -10.06 -22.71 -0.16
N CYS A 76 -9.60 -21.54 -0.63
CA CYS A 76 -8.35 -21.43 -1.38
C CYS A 76 -7.12 -21.77 -0.52
N ILE A 77 -7.08 -21.37 0.75
CA ILE A 77 -6.00 -21.74 1.70
C ILE A 77 -5.96 -23.25 1.88
N GLU A 78 -7.11 -23.90 2.05
CA GLU A 78 -7.18 -25.35 2.23
C GLU A 78 -6.71 -26.08 0.96
N ALA A 79 -7.28 -25.72 -0.20
CA ALA A 79 -6.93 -26.30 -1.49
C ALA A 79 -5.43 -26.11 -1.80
N TYR A 80 -4.90 -24.91 -1.60
CA TYR A 80 -3.49 -24.61 -1.83
C TYR A 80 -2.57 -25.36 -0.85
N THR A 81 -2.98 -25.53 0.42
CA THR A 81 -2.22 -26.33 1.41
C THR A 81 -2.15 -27.80 0.98
N LYS A 82 -3.28 -28.39 0.56
CA LYS A 82 -3.36 -29.77 0.07
C LYS A 82 -2.49 -29.95 -1.19
N LEU A 83 -2.63 -29.05 -2.16
CA LEU A 83 -1.86 -29.04 -3.40
C LEU A 83 -0.36 -28.96 -3.11
N SER A 84 0.08 -28.00 -2.29
CA SER A 84 1.48 -27.81 -1.91
C SER A 84 2.07 -29.07 -1.26
N LYS A 85 1.33 -29.69 -0.35
CA LYS A 85 1.73 -30.95 0.30
C LYS A 85 1.87 -32.10 -0.72
N ALA A 86 0.91 -32.28 -1.61
CA ALA A 86 0.96 -33.33 -2.62
C ALA A 86 2.17 -33.16 -3.55
N VAL A 87 2.45 -31.92 -3.97
CA VAL A 87 3.53 -31.59 -4.91
C VAL A 87 4.91 -31.69 -4.28
N PHE A 88 5.08 -31.17 -3.06
CA PHE A 88 6.41 -31.02 -2.43
C PHE A 88 6.79 -32.15 -1.45
N SER A 89 5.89 -33.11 -1.16
CA SER A 89 6.16 -34.22 -0.22
C SER A 89 7.23 -35.23 -0.67
N LYS A 90 7.45 -35.41 -1.99
CA LYS A 90 8.44 -36.36 -2.51
C LYS A 90 9.20 -35.77 -3.71
N ARG A 91 10.51 -35.54 -3.53
CA ARG A 91 11.43 -35.06 -4.58
C ARG A 91 11.81 -36.20 -5.54
N GLU A 92 11.75 -35.94 -6.84
CA GLU A 92 12.19 -36.87 -7.92
C GLU A 92 13.72 -36.83 -8.12
N SER A 93 14.38 -35.75 -7.68
CA SER A 93 15.83 -35.57 -7.74
C SER A 93 16.32 -34.68 -6.60
N ARG A 94 17.45 -35.05 -5.96
CA ARG A 94 18.05 -34.24 -4.87
C ARG A 94 18.87 -33.04 -5.37
N ILE A 95 19.39 -33.08 -6.61
CA ILE A 95 20.44 -32.15 -7.06
C ILE A 95 19.97 -31.27 -8.25
N GLY A 96 18.77 -31.48 -8.81
CA GLY A 96 18.27 -30.69 -9.96
C GLY A 96 19.11 -30.85 -11.25
N LEU A 97 20.09 -31.75 -11.22
CA LEU A 97 21.08 -32.02 -12.26
C LEU A 97 21.11 -33.51 -12.55
N GLY A 98 21.12 -33.86 -13.84
CA GLY A 98 21.34 -35.23 -14.31
C GLY A 98 22.82 -35.59 -14.39
N ILE A 99 23.11 -36.89 -14.47
CA ILE A 99 24.47 -37.47 -14.56
C ILE A 99 25.28 -36.92 -15.76
N LYS A 100 24.61 -36.34 -16.77
CA LYS A 100 25.22 -35.72 -17.96
C LYS A 100 25.22 -34.17 -17.96
N GLY A 101 24.93 -33.51 -16.84
CA GLY A 101 24.92 -32.04 -16.75
C GLY A 101 23.64 -31.36 -17.26
N ASN A 102 22.62 -32.12 -17.65
CA ASN A 102 21.31 -31.57 -18.04
C ASN A 102 20.49 -31.22 -16.80
N LEU A 103 19.73 -30.11 -16.85
CA LEU A 103 18.74 -29.74 -15.83
C LEU A 103 17.65 -30.81 -15.74
N LYS A 104 17.41 -31.33 -14.53
CA LYS A 104 16.34 -32.30 -14.24
C LYS A 104 15.39 -31.68 -13.21
N ALA A 105 14.09 -31.77 -13.45
CA ALA A 105 13.09 -31.26 -12.50
C ALA A 105 13.25 -31.90 -11.11
N LYS A 106 13.16 -31.08 -10.06
CA LYS A 106 13.16 -31.53 -8.66
C LYS A 106 11.83 -32.19 -8.28
N PHE A 107 10.73 -31.75 -8.89
CA PHE A 107 9.37 -32.17 -8.58
C PHE A 107 8.65 -32.66 -9.85
N SER A 108 7.68 -33.56 -9.65
CA SER A 108 6.94 -34.18 -10.75
C SER A 108 5.81 -33.26 -11.23
N SER A 109 5.83 -32.87 -12.51
CA SER A 109 4.71 -32.17 -13.14
C SER A 109 3.43 -33.01 -13.17
N GLN A 110 3.56 -34.34 -13.14
CA GLN A 110 2.42 -35.26 -13.02
C GLN A 110 1.74 -35.15 -11.65
N LYS A 111 2.51 -35.02 -10.55
CA LYS A 111 1.93 -34.79 -9.21
C LYS A 111 1.23 -33.44 -9.12
N LEU A 112 1.78 -32.41 -9.75
CA LEU A 112 1.13 -31.10 -9.84
C LEU A 112 -0.18 -31.19 -10.62
N ARG A 113 -0.19 -31.87 -11.76
CA ARG A 113 -1.40 -32.17 -12.54
C ARG A 113 -2.46 -32.88 -11.69
N GLU A 114 -2.10 -34.00 -11.05
CA GLU A 114 -3.01 -34.79 -10.20
C GLU A 114 -3.58 -33.97 -9.05
N ALA A 115 -2.76 -33.11 -8.44
CA ALA A 115 -3.21 -32.22 -7.37
C ALA A 115 -4.22 -31.17 -7.87
N ILE A 116 -3.98 -30.56 -9.04
CA ILE A 116 -4.92 -29.63 -9.67
C ILE A 116 -6.22 -30.36 -10.06
N GLU A 117 -6.13 -31.54 -10.65
CA GLU A 117 -7.27 -32.38 -11.01
C GLU A 117 -8.10 -32.79 -9.78
N SER A 118 -7.47 -33.03 -8.63
CA SER A 118 -8.17 -33.28 -7.36
C SER A 118 -8.99 -32.05 -6.93
N VAL A 119 -8.40 -30.85 -6.99
CA VAL A 119 -9.10 -29.60 -6.67
C VAL A 119 -10.29 -29.38 -7.60
N LEU A 120 -10.15 -29.65 -8.90
CA LEU A 120 -11.26 -29.56 -9.86
C LEU A 120 -12.40 -30.53 -9.52
N LYS A 121 -12.08 -31.80 -9.20
CA LYS A 121 -13.08 -32.81 -8.81
C LYS A 121 -13.81 -32.41 -7.53
N GLU A 122 -13.08 -31.92 -6.52
CA GLU A 122 -13.66 -31.45 -5.25
C GLU A 122 -14.64 -30.29 -5.47
N LYS A 123 -14.39 -29.43 -6.47
CA LYS A 123 -15.29 -28.32 -6.85
C LYS A 123 -16.30 -28.67 -7.95
N GLY A 124 -16.38 -29.93 -8.37
CA GLY A 124 -17.37 -30.39 -9.35
C GLY A 124 -17.09 -29.99 -10.81
N PHE A 125 -15.85 -29.64 -11.16
CA PHE A 125 -15.44 -29.34 -12.53
C PHE A 125 -14.94 -30.60 -13.27
N ALA A 126 -15.20 -30.65 -14.57
CA ALA A 126 -14.59 -31.65 -15.46
C ALA A 126 -13.07 -31.40 -15.58
N LEU A 127 -12.29 -32.46 -15.83
CA LEU A 127 -10.83 -32.36 -15.91
C LEU A 127 -10.35 -31.64 -17.18
N ASP A 128 -11.17 -31.70 -18.23
CA ASP A 128 -11.01 -30.99 -19.49
C ASP A 128 -11.76 -29.65 -19.51
N ALA A 129 -12.22 -29.17 -18.35
CA ALA A 129 -12.91 -27.89 -18.25
C ALA A 129 -12.03 -26.77 -18.85
N PRO A 130 -12.57 -25.99 -19.79
CA PRO A 130 -11.82 -24.93 -20.44
C PRO A 130 -11.57 -23.79 -19.45
N PHE A 131 -10.35 -23.22 -19.50
CA PHE A 131 -10.00 -22.06 -18.70
C PHE A 131 -10.83 -20.84 -19.12
N ASN A 132 -10.94 -20.62 -20.43
CA ASN A 132 -11.95 -19.75 -21.03
C ASN A 132 -13.13 -20.60 -21.53
N ASP A 133 -14.22 -20.62 -20.77
CA ASP A 133 -15.45 -21.34 -21.10
C ASP A 133 -16.40 -20.54 -22.00
N LYS A 134 -15.92 -19.45 -22.61
CA LYS A 134 -16.66 -18.63 -23.58
C LYS A 134 -17.99 -18.11 -23.02
N HIS A 135 -18.13 -18.01 -21.71
CA HIS A 135 -19.31 -17.40 -21.13
C HIS A 135 -19.42 -15.95 -21.61
N THR A 136 -20.63 -15.58 -22.01
CA THR A 136 -20.96 -14.19 -22.38
C THR A 136 -20.69 -13.28 -21.18
N GLU A 137 -20.20 -12.07 -21.45
CA GLU A 137 -19.78 -11.04 -20.48
C GLU A 137 -20.82 -10.66 -19.40
N ILE A 138 -22.00 -11.29 -19.41
CA ILE A 138 -23.16 -11.01 -18.57
C ILE A 138 -23.18 -11.88 -17.29
N SER A 139 -22.45 -13.01 -17.23
CA SER A 139 -22.58 -13.98 -16.11
C SER A 139 -21.40 -14.05 -15.12
N ARG A 140 -20.18 -13.70 -15.52
CA ARG A 140 -19.04 -13.60 -14.59
C ARG A 140 -18.61 -12.15 -14.40
N SER A 141 -18.66 -11.69 -13.16
CA SER A 141 -18.14 -10.39 -12.74
C SER A 141 -16.61 -10.31 -12.82
N CYS A 142 -15.91 -11.42 -12.52
CA CYS A 142 -14.44 -11.45 -12.45
C CYS A 142 -13.80 -12.08 -13.69
N ARG A 143 -12.88 -11.33 -14.31
CA ARG A 143 -11.97 -11.83 -15.34
C ARG A 143 -10.69 -12.35 -14.69
N THR A 144 -10.17 -13.50 -15.14
CA THR A 144 -8.95 -14.11 -14.58
C THR A 144 -7.92 -14.38 -15.66
N PHE A 145 -6.64 -14.12 -15.39
CA PHE A 145 -5.55 -14.58 -16.24
C PHE A 145 -4.33 -15.05 -15.44
N VAL A 146 -3.50 -15.87 -16.08
CA VAL A 146 -2.21 -16.30 -15.52
C VAL A 146 -1.07 -15.94 -16.47
N CYS A 147 0.08 -15.57 -15.91
CA CYS A 147 1.29 -15.31 -16.67
C CYS A 147 2.08 -16.60 -16.89
N SER A 148 2.53 -16.80 -18.12
CA SER A 148 3.53 -17.79 -18.51
C SER A 148 4.59 -17.13 -19.38
N CYS A 149 5.63 -17.84 -19.78
CA CYS A 149 6.71 -17.35 -20.62
C CYS A 149 6.86 -18.28 -21.83
N ASP A 150 6.80 -17.71 -23.04
CA ASP A 150 7.12 -18.46 -24.26
C ASP A 150 8.62 -18.72 -24.29
N ARG A 151 9.03 -19.99 -24.41
CA ARG A 151 10.46 -20.34 -24.40
C ARG A 151 11.24 -19.76 -25.59
N THR A 152 10.60 -19.68 -26.75
CA THR A 152 11.21 -19.29 -28.02
C THR A 152 11.40 -17.78 -28.09
N THR A 153 10.35 -17.01 -27.84
CA THR A 153 10.42 -15.54 -27.90
C THR A 153 10.91 -14.91 -26.60
N LYS A 154 10.77 -15.63 -25.48
CA LYS A 154 10.97 -15.15 -24.10
C LYS A 154 9.95 -14.10 -23.66
N ASP A 155 8.86 -13.94 -24.40
CA ASP A 155 7.80 -13.00 -24.05
C ASP A 155 6.89 -13.56 -22.97
N VAL A 156 6.31 -12.66 -22.18
CA VAL A 156 5.26 -13.00 -21.22
C VAL A 156 3.95 -13.27 -21.97
N VAL A 157 3.41 -14.46 -21.81
CA VAL A 157 2.11 -14.87 -22.35
C VAL A 157 1.06 -14.80 -21.24
N ARG A 158 -0.06 -14.12 -21.52
CA ARG A 158 -1.22 -14.06 -20.62
C ARG A 158 -2.25 -15.09 -21.09
N ILE A 159 -2.43 -16.18 -20.35
CA ILE A 159 -3.47 -17.19 -20.59
C ILE A 159 -4.72 -16.73 -19.84
N LYS A 160 -5.87 -16.62 -20.51
CA LYS A 160 -7.04 -15.82 -20.05
C LYS A 160 -8.30 -16.66 -19.94
N SER A 161 -9.19 -16.30 -19.01
CA SER A 161 -10.51 -16.92 -18.83
C SER A 161 -11.62 -16.23 -19.64
N TYR A 162 -11.26 -15.34 -20.56
CA TYR A 162 -12.17 -14.49 -21.34
C TYR A 162 -11.54 -14.16 -22.69
N ASP A 163 -12.38 -13.73 -23.63
CA ASP A 163 -11.94 -13.24 -24.93
C ASP A 163 -11.75 -11.72 -24.91
N ILE A 164 -10.81 -11.23 -25.72
CA ILE A 164 -10.71 -9.80 -26.03
C ILE A 164 -11.29 -9.60 -27.43
N PRO A 165 -12.41 -8.87 -27.58
CA PRO A 165 -12.95 -8.55 -28.90
C PRO A 165 -11.89 -7.94 -29.82
N GLY A 166 -11.73 -8.53 -31.01
CA GLY A 166 -10.76 -8.09 -32.02
C GLY A 166 -9.36 -8.72 -31.92
N LYS A 167 -9.06 -9.50 -30.87
CA LYS A 167 -7.80 -10.27 -30.74
C LYS A 167 -8.13 -11.77 -30.72
N SER A 168 -7.84 -12.47 -31.81
CA SER A 168 -7.91 -13.95 -31.84
C SER A 168 -6.60 -14.54 -31.32
N SER A 169 -6.70 -15.52 -30.41
CA SER A 169 -5.56 -16.36 -30.08
C SER A 169 -5.32 -17.35 -31.23
N PRO A 170 -4.07 -17.53 -31.70
CA PRO A 170 -3.75 -18.56 -32.68
C PRO A 170 -3.84 -19.98 -32.09
N ILE A 171 -3.91 -20.09 -30.76
CA ILE A 171 -3.97 -21.34 -30.00
C ILE A 171 -5.40 -21.55 -29.50
N ARG A 172 -5.84 -22.82 -29.43
CA ARG A 172 -7.14 -23.19 -28.88
C ARG A 172 -7.30 -22.70 -27.43
N PRO A 173 -8.52 -22.62 -26.89
CA PRO A 173 -8.71 -22.44 -25.45
C PRO A 173 -8.02 -23.56 -24.66
N LEU A 174 -7.12 -23.17 -23.76
CA LEU A 174 -6.46 -24.10 -22.84
C LEU A 174 -7.45 -24.55 -21.76
N THR A 175 -7.26 -25.75 -21.24
CA THR A 175 -7.95 -26.24 -20.04
C THR A 175 -7.44 -25.54 -18.79
N ILE A 176 -8.21 -25.59 -17.69
CA ILE A 176 -7.77 -25.05 -16.39
C ILE A 176 -6.45 -25.72 -15.94
N VAL A 177 -6.33 -27.03 -16.15
CA VAL A 177 -5.12 -27.80 -15.82
C VAL A 177 -3.92 -27.35 -16.65
N GLU A 178 -4.09 -27.14 -17.95
CA GLU A 178 -3.02 -26.67 -18.83
C GLU A 178 -2.54 -25.26 -18.45
N ALA A 179 -3.46 -24.33 -18.16
CA ALA A 179 -3.11 -22.99 -17.70
C ALA A 179 -2.32 -23.01 -16.38
N ALA A 180 -2.76 -23.83 -15.43
CA ALA A 180 -2.12 -24.01 -14.12
C ALA A 180 -0.70 -24.62 -14.23
N LEU A 181 -0.52 -25.60 -15.12
CA LEU A 181 0.79 -26.19 -15.39
C LEU A 181 1.72 -25.20 -16.11
N ALA A 182 1.22 -24.46 -17.11
CA ALA A 182 2.01 -23.50 -17.88
C ALA A 182 2.53 -22.34 -17.03
N THR A 183 1.73 -21.81 -16.09
CA THR A 183 2.20 -20.75 -15.20
C THR A 183 3.23 -21.24 -14.18
N SER A 184 3.21 -22.54 -13.83
CA SER A 184 4.05 -23.12 -12.77
C SER A 184 5.31 -23.87 -13.26
N ALA A 185 5.58 -23.86 -14.57
CA ALA A 185 6.64 -24.65 -15.21
C ALA A 185 8.06 -24.09 -14.95
N ALA A 186 8.46 -23.97 -13.68
CA ALA A 186 9.67 -23.30 -13.26
C ALA A 186 10.91 -24.15 -13.61
N PRO A 187 11.88 -23.61 -14.38
CA PRO A 187 13.10 -24.35 -14.73
C PRO A 187 13.78 -24.93 -13.49
N SER A 188 14.21 -26.19 -13.56
CA SER A 188 14.79 -26.99 -12.47
C SER A 188 13.85 -27.40 -11.32
N PHE A 189 12.67 -26.80 -11.21
CA PHE A 189 11.65 -27.20 -10.24
C PHE A 189 10.65 -28.17 -10.86
N PHE A 190 10.07 -27.81 -12.01
CA PHE A 190 9.11 -28.62 -12.77
C PHE A 190 9.57 -28.81 -14.21
N ASP A 191 9.05 -29.85 -14.86
CA ASP A 191 9.29 -30.04 -16.30
C ASP A 191 8.50 -29.00 -17.10
N ARG A 192 9.09 -28.55 -18.22
CA ARG A 192 8.43 -27.68 -19.20
C ARG A 192 7.15 -28.33 -19.73
N ILE A 193 6.17 -27.52 -20.09
CA ILE A 193 4.96 -27.99 -20.75
C ILE A 193 4.97 -27.61 -22.23
N ASP A 194 4.53 -28.53 -23.07
CA ASP A 194 4.38 -28.38 -24.51
C ASP A 194 2.89 -28.47 -24.83
N ILE A 195 2.33 -27.40 -25.39
CA ILE A 195 0.92 -27.31 -25.76
C ILE A 195 0.86 -26.75 -27.18
N ASP A 196 0.34 -27.55 -28.11
CA ASP A 196 0.17 -27.18 -29.51
C ASP A 196 1.46 -26.59 -30.14
N ASP A 197 2.60 -27.27 -29.92
CA ASP A 197 3.95 -26.91 -30.37
C ASP A 197 4.55 -25.63 -29.74
N VAL A 198 3.86 -25.06 -28.75
CA VAL A 198 4.37 -23.94 -27.94
C VAL A 198 4.87 -24.45 -26.60
N ILE A 199 6.15 -24.18 -26.32
CA ILE A 199 6.78 -24.55 -25.06
C ILE A 199 6.63 -23.40 -24.07
N TYR A 200 5.86 -23.66 -23.02
CA TYR A 200 5.63 -22.73 -21.92
C TYR A 200 6.57 -22.99 -20.75
N LEU A 201 7.07 -21.90 -20.17
CA LEU A 201 7.85 -21.85 -18.94
C LEU A 201 7.12 -21.00 -17.89
N ASP A 202 7.56 -21.09 -16.64
CA ASP A 202 7.00 -20.27 -15.55
C ASP A 202 7.05 -18.77 -15.88
N GLY A 203 5.93 -18.09 -15.64
CA GLY A 203 5.81 -16.65 -15.86
C GLY A 203 6.78 -15.82 -15.02
N ALA A 204 7.32 -16.37 -13.93
CA ALA A 204 8.30 -15.73 -13.07
C ALA A 204 9.58 -15.34 -13.82
N LEU A 205 9.90 -16.02 -14.93
CA LEU A 205 11.04 -15.67 -15.79
C LEU A 205 10.91 -14.30 -16.48
N GLY A 206 9.69 -13.77 -16.60
CA GLY A 206 9.43 -12.48 -17.25
C GLY A 206 8.58 -11.50 -16.44
N ALA A 207 7.66 -11.97 -15.61
CA ALA A 207 6.76 -11.14 -14.81
C ALA A 207 6.40 -11.82 -13.48
N ASN A 208 7.36 -12.00 -12.56
CA ASN A 208 7.07 -12.63 -11.27
C ASN A 208 6.11 -11.80 -10.40
N ASN A 209 6.22 -10.48 -10.45
CA ASN A 209 5.16 -9.57 -10.01
C ASN A 209 4.34 -9.12 -11.25
N PRO A 210 3.09 -9.61 -11.41
CA PRO A 210 2.31 -9.35 -12.62
C PRO A 210 1.57 -8.00 -12.61
N VAL A 211 1.84 -7.07 -11.69
CA VAL A 211 1.07 -5.82 -11.56
C VAL A 211 1.01 -5.00 -12.85
N LYS A 212 2.14 -4.89 -13.57
CA LYS A 212 2.21 -4.24 -14.89
C LYS A 212 1.35 -4.97 -15.93
N GLN A 213 1.23 -6.30 -15.85
CA GLN A 213 0.42 -7.11 -16.75
C GLN A 213 -1.07 -6.97 -16.44
N VAL A 214 -1.45 -6.94 -15.16
CA VAL A 214 -2.84 -6.75 -14.70
C VAL A 214 -3.39 -5.44 -15.21
N VAL A 215 -2.64 -4.36 -15.02
CA VAL A 215 -3.02 -3.02 -15.46
C VAL A 215 -3.10 -2.91 -16.99
N ARG A 216 -2.11 -3.41 -17.71
CA ARG A 216 -2.15 -3.44 -19.19
C ARG A 216 -3.34 -4.23 -19.71
N GLU A 217 -3.65 -5.34 -19.05
CA GLU A 217 -4.78 -6.17 -19.39
C GLU A 217 -6.10 -5.45 -19.11
N ALA A 218 -6.20 -4.73 -18.00
CA ALA A 218 -7.36 -3.88 -17.73
C ALA A 218 -7.54 -2.81 -18.81
N SER A 219 -6.48 -2.14 -19.24
CA SER A 219 -6.53 -1.24 -20.40
C SER A 219 -7.03 -1.96 -21.66
N ASP A 220 -6.46 -3.13 -21.98
CA ASP A 220 -6.84 -3.92 -23.16
C ASP A 220 -8.33 -4.34 -23.16
N ILE A 221 -8.91 -4.57 -21.98
CA ILE A 221 -10.30 -4.99 -21.80
C ILE A 221 -11.26 -3.81 -21.90
N TRP A 222 -11.01 -2.75 -21.12
CA TRP A 222 -11.99 -1.69 -20.84
C TRP A 222 -11.69 -0.35 -21.51
N PHE A 223 -10.47 -0.13 -22.04
CA PHE A 223 -10.03 1.17 -22.58
C PHE A 223 -9.39 1.02 -23.97
N LYS A 224 -10.21 0.68 -24.97
CA LYS A 224 -9.76 0.28 -26.32
C LYS A 224 -9.54 1.43 -27.28
N GLU A 225 -10.17 2.58 -27.08
CA GLU A 225 -10.19 3.67 -28.08
C GLU A 225 -9.33 4.89 -27.69
N ARG A 226 -8.69 5.53 -28.67
CA ARG A 226 -8.01 6.82 -28.47
C ARG A 226 -9.07 7.87 -28.11
N GLY A 227 -9.05 8.35 -26.86
CA GLY A 227 -9.97 9.38 -26.36
C GLY A 227 -10.82 8.93 -25.17
N GLU A 228 -10.80 7.64 -24.80
CA GLU A 228 -11.35 7.18 -23.52
C GLU A 228 -10.49 7.71 -22.35
N PRO A 229 -11.11 8.05 -21.19
CA PRO A 229 -10.38 8.53 -20.02
C PRO A 229 -9.33 7.50 -19.58
N ASP A 230 -8.18 7.99 -19.10
CA ASP A 230 -7.05 7.14 -18.70
C ASP A 230 -7.53 6.07 -17.71
N LEU A 231 -7.01 4.83 -17.82
CA LEU A 231 -7.26 3.75 -16.86
C LEU A 231 -7.00 4.26 -15.42
N GLN A 232 -6.01 5.13 -15.25
CA GLN A 232 -5.68 5.76 -13.96
C GLN A 232 -6.80 6.62 -13.36
N GLU A 233 -7.75 7.10 -14.16
CA GLU A 233 -8.91 7.87 -13.69
C GLU A 233 -10.10 6.97 -13.33
N ASN A 234 -10.11 5.74 -13.80
CA ASN A 234 -11.23 4.80 -13.66
C ASN A 234 -10.88 3.56 -12.83
N VAL A 235 -9.67 3.49 -12.26
CA VAL A 235 -9.29 2.44 -11.31
C VAL A 235 -9.60 2.88 -9.89
N LYS A 236 -10.43 2.09 -9.22
CA LYS A 236 -10.78 2.24 -7.81
C LYS A 236 -9.65 1.78 -6.91
N CYS A 237 -9.12 0.59 -7.18
CA CYS A 237 -7.95 0.09 -6.46
C CYS A 237 -7.18 -0.95 -7.28
N VAL A 238 -5.87 -1.01 -7.05
CA VAL A 238 -4.98 -2.07 -7.47
C VAL A 238 -4.34 -2.67 -6.24
N LEU A 239 -4.71 -3.90 -5.89
CA LEU A 239 -4.11 -4.67 -4.81
C LEU A 239 -3.05 -5.61 -5.38
N SER A 240 -1.77 -5.37 -5.04
CA SER A 240 -0.64 -6.23 -5.39
C SER A 240 -0.12 -6.94 -4.14
N LEU A 241 -0.15 -8.27 -4.16
CA LEU A 241 0.23 -9.10 -3.02
C LEU A 241 1.49 -9.91 -3.33
N GLY A 242 2.52 -9.68 -2.53
CA GLY A 242 3.79 -10.42 -2.57
C GLY A 242 3.75 -11.70 -1.74
N THR A 243 4.73 -12.57 -1.99
CA THR A 243 4.93 -13.85 -1.28
C THR A 243 6.04 -13.78 -0.23
N GLY A 244 6.37 -12.58 0.28
CA GLY A 244 7.43 -12.37 1.26
C GLY A 244 8.83 -12.23 0.65
N HIS A 245 9.63 -11.37 1.27
CA HIS A 245 11.03 -11.15 0.89
C HIS A 245 11.90 -12.34 1.35
N PRO A 246 12.63 -13.03 0.45
CA PRO A 246 13.45 -14.19 0.80
C PRO A 246 14.81 -13.84 1.43
N GLY A 247 15.12 -12.57 1.64
CA GLY A 247 16.42 -12.13 2.16
C GLY A 247 17.57 -12.24 1.15
N ILE A 248 18.72 -11.69 1.50
CA ILE A 248 19.93 -11.74 0.65
C ILE A 248 20.69 -13.02 1.03
N SER A 249 20.65 -14.04 0.17
CA SER A 249 21.52 -15.22 0.32
C SER A 249 22.84 -15.03 -0.45
N PRO A 250 24.01 -15.31 0.14
CA PRO A 250 25.28 -15.26 -0.57
C PRO A 250 25.36 -16.34 -1.67
N VAL A 251 25.82 -15.95 -2.86
CA VAL A 251 26.02 -16.85 -4.01
C VAL A 251 27.16 -17.82 -3.70
N ARG A 252 26.93 -19.13 -3.82
CA ARG A 252 27.97 -20.18 -3.71
C ARG A 252 28.64 -20.42 -5.06
N ASP A 253 29.98 -20.55 -5.06
CA ASP A 253 30.82 -20.74 -6.25
C ASP A 253 30.82 -22.19 -6.80
N ASP A 254 29.69 -22.61 -7.38
CA ASP A 254 29.64 -23.78 -8.27
C ASP A 254 28.88 -23.38 -9.55
N LYS A 255 29.43 -23.67 -10.73
CA LYS A 255 28.88 -23.25 -12.04
C LYS A 255 27.42 -23.66 -12.26
N ALA A 256 26.99 -24.82 -11.75
CA ALA A 256 25.62 -25.28 -11.93
C ALA A 256 24.67 -24.70 -10.87
N TYR A 257 25.15 -24.55 -9.64
CA TYR A 257 24.45 -23.81 -8.58
C TYR A 257 24.34 -22.32 -8.90
N LYS A 258 25.31 -21.75 -9.61
CA LYS A 258 25.34 -20.37 -10.07
C LYS A 258 24.19 -20.09 -11.04
N PHE A 259 23.96 -20.94 -12.04
CA PHE A 259 22.83 -20.80 -12.97
C PHE A 259 21.46 -20.94 -12.28
N LEU A 260 21.32 -21.91 -11.36
CA LEU A 260 20.10 -22.06 -10.55
C LEU A 260 19.88 -20.85 -9.65
N SER A 261 20.95 -20.36 -9.01
CA SER A 261 20.92 -19.20 -8.13
C SER A 261 20.63 -17.92 -8.90
N GLU A 262 21.18 -17.72 -10.10
CA GLU A 262 20.93 -16.53 -10.93
C GLU A 262 19.49 -16.51 -11.44
N THR A 263 18.95 -17.66 -11.83
CA THR A 263 17.55 -17.76 -12.29
C THR A 263 16.57 -17.54 -11.14
N LEU A 264 16.79 -18.19 -9.99
CA LEU A 264 15.97 -17.99 -8.78
C LEU A 264 16.10 -16.58 -8.23
N THR A 265 17.33 -16.04 -8.18
CA THR A 265 17.60 -14.66 -7.77
C THR A 265 16.91 -13.69 -8.71
N LYS A 266 16.98 -13.87 -10.03
CA LYS A 266 16.30 -12.99 -11.00
C LYS A 266 14.77 -13.04 -10.88
N MET A 267 14.18 -14.21 -10.61
CA MET A 267 12.74 -14.32 -10.36
C MET A 267 12.34 -13.61 -9.05
N VAL A 268 13.23 -13.58 -8.07
CA VAL A 268 13.00 -13.07 -6.71
C VAL A 268 13.27 -11.57 -6.57
N THR A 269 14.45 -11.10 -6.98
CA THR A 269 14.94 -9.73 -6.76
C THR A 269 14.21 -8.69 -7.62
N ASP A 270 13.46 -9.14 -8.63
CA ASP A 270 12.71 -8.26 -9.53
C ASP A 270 11.34 -7.88 -8.95
N THR A 271 10.78 -8.62 -7.98
CA THR A 271 9.38 -8.42 -7.54
C THR A 271 9.13 -7.07 -6.86
N GLU A 272 9.98 -6.71 -5.89
CA GLU A 272 9.85 -5.44 -5.17
C GLU A 272 10.34 -4.26 -6.02
N LYS A 273 11.41 -4.46 -6.80
CA LYS A 273 11.86 -3.47 -7.79
C LYS A 273 10.76 -3.15 -8.81
N ILE A 274 10.06 -4.16 -9.34
CA ILE A 274 8.91 -3.97 -10.23
C ILE A 274 7.79 -3.21 -9.50
N ALA A 275 7.54 -3.50 -8.22
CA ALA A 275 6.53 -2.80 -7.43
C ALA A 275 6.88 -1.33 -7.23
N GLU A 276 8.14 -1.01 -6.94
CA GLU A 276 8.67 0.36 -6.83
C GLU A 276 8.60 1.11 -8.16
N GLU A 277 9.13 0.51 -9.24
CA GLU A 277 9.05 1.07 -10.60
C GLU A 277 7.60 1.28 -11.04
N PHE A 278 6.70 0.35 -10.69
CA PHE A 278 5.28 0.47 -10.96
C PHE A 278 4.69 1.65 -10.20
N ALA A 279 4.91 1.74 -8.88
CA ALA A 279 4.46 2.85 -8.05
C ALA A 279 4.95 4.21 -8.59
N ASP A 280 6.20 4.30 -9.03
CA ASP A 280 6.77 5.49 -9.66
C ASP A 280 6.11 5.84 -11.00
N SER A 281 5.79 4.84 -11.81
CA SER A 281 5.09 5.03 -13.10
C SER A 281 3.61 5.33 -12.94
N TRP A 282 3.02 4.94 -11.81
CA TRP A 282 1.61 5.08 -11.44
C TRP A 282 1.42 6.13 -10.34
N ARG A 283 2.24 7.19 -10.36
CA ARG A 283 2.20 8.29 -9.38
C ARG A 283 0.81 8.88 -9.19
N GLY A 284 -0.01 9.01 -10.23
CA GLY A 284 -1.39 9.52 -10.11
C GLY A 284 -2.29 8.64 -9.21
N PRO A 285 -2.52 7.36 -9.55
CA PRO A 285 -3.24 6.42 -8.70
C PRO A 285 -2.59 6.15 -7.35
N LEU A 286 -1.26 6.20 -7.26
CA LEU A 286 -0.53 6.15 -5.99
C LEU A 286 -0.86 7.39 -5.14
N ASP A 287 -0.79 8.59 -5.72
CA ASP A 287 -1.14 9.90 -5.14
C ASP A 287 -2.62 9.97 -4.71
N LYS A 288 -3.49 9.18 -5.37
CA LYS A 288 -4.91 9.00 -5.02
C LYS A 288 -5.17 7.89 -3.98
N GLY A 289 -4.13 7.18 -3.54
CA GLY A 289 -4.27 6.10 -2.57
C GLY A 289 -4.93 4.82 -3.10
N CYS A 290 -4.95 4.63 -4.42
CA CYS A 290 -5.61 3.51 -5.09
C CYS A 290 -4.69 2.29 -5.27
N TYR A 291 -3.37 2.41 -5.13
CA TYR A 291 -2.44 1.29 -5.25
C TYR A 291 -1.96 0.80 -3.88
N PHE A 292 -2.12 -0.51 -3.64
CA PHE A 292 -1.74 -1.18 -2.40
C PHE A 292 -0.73 -2.28 -2.72
N ARG A 293 0.45 -2.22 -2.11
CA ARG A 293 1.44 -3.29 -2.16
C ARG A 293 1.64 -3.85 -0.76
N PHE A 294 1.22 -5.10 -0.56
CA PHE A 294 1.51 -5.83 0.67
C PHE A 294 2.54 -6.92 0.39
N ASN A 295 3.64 -6.90 1.12
CA ASN A 295 4.71 -7.90 1.00
C ASN A 295 5.46 -7.97 2.33
N VAL A 296 5.51 -9.16 2.94
CA VAL A 296 6.19 -9.38 4.22
C VAL A 296 7.69 -9.15 4.03
N GLN A 297 8.24 -8.12 4.70
CA GLN A 297 9.62 -7.68 4.50
C GLN A 297 10.64 -8.55 5.25
N HIS A 298 10.26 -9.07 6.42
CA HIS A 298 11.14 -9.84 7.30
C HIS A 298 10.42 -11.05 7.90
N GLY A 299 11.20 -12.07 8.26
CA GLY A 299 10.76 -13.31 8.92
C GLY A 299 10.37 -14.45 7.98
N LEU A 300 10.42 -14.25 6.66
CA LEU A 300 10.19 -15.31 5.66
C LEU A 300 11.44 -15.64 4.83
N GLU A 301 12.61 -15.10 5.20
CA GLU A 301 13.87 -15.26 4.48
C GLU A 301 14.35 -16.71 4.47
N ASN A 302 14.10 -17.42 5.58
CA ASN A 302 14.54 -18.80 5.75
C ASN A 302 13.50 -19.84 5.30
N VAL A 303 12.37 -19.40 4.71
CA VAL A 303 11.33 -20.29 4.22
C VAL A 303 11.59 -20.59 2.74
N GLY A 304 12.05 -21.82 2.47
CA GLY A 304 12.25 -22.31 1.11
C GLY A 304 10.94 -22.41 0.31
N LEU A 305 11.03 -22.32 -1.01
CA LEU A 305 9.88 -22.32 -1.93
C LEU A 305 9.07 -23.64 -1.89
N GLU A 306 9.63 -24.71 -1.35
CA GLU A 306 9.03 -26.04 -1.24
C GLU A 306 8.65 -26.46 0.20
N GLU A 307 8.91 -25.63 1.21
CA GLU A 307 8.79 -25.99 2.63
C GLU A 307 7.35 -25.95 3.15
N PHE A 308 6.48 -26.81 2.62
CA PHE A 308 5.03 -26.84 2.94
C PHE A 308 4.72 -27.07 4.44
N ASN A 309 5.65 -27.64 5.21
CA ASN A 309 5.50 -27.86 6.65
C ASN A 309 5.60 -26.57 7.48
N LYS A 310 6.08 -25.46 6.90
CA LYS A 310 6.25 -24.17 7.59
C LYS A 310 5.00 -23.28 7.56
N LYS A 311 3.81 -23.84 7.31
CA LYS A 311 2.54 -23.09 7.31
C LYS A 311 2.35 -22.23 8.58
N GLY A 312 2.67 -22.77 9.76
CA GLY A 312 2.53 -22.05 11.03
C GLY A 312 3.49 -20.86 11.15
N GLU A 313 4.74 -21.03 10.71
CA GLU A 313 5.74 -19.95 10.67
C GLU A 313 5.30 -18.85 9.68
N ILE A 314 4.86 -19.22 8.48
CA ILE A 314 4.35 -18.28 7.49
C ILE A 314 3.16 -17.49 8.07
N GLN A 315 2.19 -18.19 8.68
CA GLN A 315 1.02 -17.55 9.28
C GLN A 315 1.42 -16.57 10.38
N SER A 316 2.27 -16.98 11.31
CA SER A 316 2.70 -16.13 12.43
C SER A 316 3.41 -14.88 11.93
N THR A 317 4.36 -15.02 11.00
CA THR A 317 5.11 -13.89 10.46
C THR A 317 4.19 -12.94 9.67
N THR A 318 3.27 -13.47 8.86
CA THR A 318 2.31 -12.66 8.12
C THR A 318 1.37 -11.91 9.06
N SER A 319 0.89 -12.55 10.14
CA SER A 319 0.04 -11.88 11.15
C SER A 319 0.78 -10.74 11.84
N SER A 320 2.02 -10.95 12.31
CA SER A 320 2.82 -9.88 12.92
C SER A 320 3.13 -8.74 11.94
N TYR A 321 3.29 -9.04 10.64
CA TYR A 321 3.40 -8.01 9.61
C TYR A 321 2.10 -7.18 9.50
N LEU A 322 0.93 -7.83 9.49
CA LEU A 322 -0.35 -7.14 9.37
C LEU A 322 -0.75 -6.36 10.64
N GLU A 323 -0.23 -6.73 11.81
CA GLU A 323 -0.38 -6.00 13.07
C GLU A 323 0.40 -4.67 13.11
N GLN A 324 1.35 -4.46 12.20
CA GLN A 324 2.05 -3.19 12.10
C GLN A 324 1.08 -2.09 11.69
N ARG A 325 1.08 -0.96 12.43
CA ARG A 325 0.12 0.14 12.24
C ARG A 325 0.00 0.61 10.79
N THR A 326 1.12 0.75 10.08
CA THR A 326 1.15 1.14 8.66
C THR A 326 0.36 0.18 7.76
N ASN A 327 0.44 -1.14 8.04
CA ASN A 327 -0.28 -2.16 7.29
C ASN A 327 -1.75 -2.23 7.72
N GLN A 328 -2.08 -2.07 9.01
CA GLN A 328 -3.46 -1.95 9.47
C GLN A 328 -4.17 -0.76 8.83
N LEU A 329 -3.52 0.40 8.78
CA LEU A 329 -4.05 1.60 8.10
C LEU A 329 -4.27 1.34 6.60
N SER A 330 -3.35 0.62 5.96
CA SER A 330 -3.47 0.26 4.54
C SER A 330 -4.63 -0.72 4.29
N VAL A 331 -4.82 -1.70 5.18
CA VAL A 331 -5.96 -2.65 5.14
C VAL A 331 -7.27 -1.91 5.33
N GLY A 332 -7.39 -1.06 6.36
CA GLY A 332 -8.58 -0.25 6.60
C GLY A 332 -8.86 0.71 5.44
N ARG A 333 -7.84 1.28 4.82
CA ARG A 333 -8.03 2.08 3.60
C ARG A 333 -8.56 1.25 2.44
N PHE A 334 -7.98 0.09 2.19
CA PHE A 334 -8.48 -0.81 1.14
C PHE A 334 -9.93 -1.18 1.41
N GLU A 335 -10.28 -1.57 2.64
CA GLU A 335 -11.65 -1.89 3.04
C GLU A 335 -12.61 -0.72 2.76
N ARG A 336 -12.28 0.50 3.17
CA ARG A 336 -13.08 1.70 2.89
C ARG A 336 -13.27 1.94 1.38
N ILE A 337 -12.19 1.78 0.60
CA ILE A 337 -12.27 1.92 -0.85
C ILE A 337 -13.17 0.80 -1.40
N ALA A 338 -12.90 -0.46 -1.09
CA ALA A 338 -13.61 -1.63 -1.57
C ALA A 338 -15.11 -1.61 -1.22
N ARG A 339 -15.49 -1.17 -0.01
CA ARG A 339 -16.88 -1.05 0.49
C ARG A 339 -17.78 -0.13 -0.31
N ARG A 340 -17.22 0.78 -1.09
CA ARG A 340 -18.02 1.75 -1.84
C ARG A 340 -19.09 0.98 -2.62
N TRP A 341 -20.35 1.41 -2.43
CA TRP A 341 -21.63 0.81 -2.85
C TRP A 341 -22.31 -0.12 -1.81
N GLU A 342 -22.76 0.46 -0.68
CA GLU A 342 -24.18 0.55 -0.24
C GLU A 342 -24.22 0.89 1.27
N VAL A 343 -25.27 1.63 1.68
CA VAL A 343 -25.69 1.82 3.08
C VAL A 343 -24.87 2.80 3.94
N TRP A 344 -25.08 4.11 3.76
CA TRP A 344 -24.98 5.08 4.88
C TRP A 344 -26.09 6.13 4.91
N PHE A 345 -26.71 6.38 3.76
CA PHE A 345 -27.77 7.35 3.62
C PHE A 345 -28.96 6.66 2.97
N GLY A 346 -30.13 6.67 3.60
CA GLY A 346 -31.37 6.04 3.10
C GLY A 346 -31.91 6.57 1.76
N LYS A 347 -31.08 7.25 0.97
CA LYS A 347 -31.18 7.55 -0.45
C LYS A 347 -29.77 7.37 -1.05
N LYS A 348 -29.66 6.76 -2.24
CA LYS A 348 -28.42 6.74 -3.03
C LYS A 348 -27.87 8.18 -3.14
N LEU A 349 -26.83 8.51 -2.37
CA LEU A 349 -25.96 9.62 -2.74
C LEU A 349 -25.31 9.27 -4.08
N CYS A 350 -24.89 10.28 -4.83
CA CYS A 350 -24.14 10.03 -6.06
C CYS A 350 -22.86 9.26 -5.76
N ASP A 351 -22.49 8.38 -6.68
CA ASP A 351 -21.41 7.38 -6.51
C ASP A 351 -20.03 8.03 -6.27
N ASP A 352 -19.91 9.31 -6.62
CA ASP A 352 -18.72 10.15 -6.55
C ASP A 352 -18.74 11.19 -5.42
N ILE A 353 -19.72 11.19 -4.50
CA ILE A 353 -19.82 12.26 -3.47
C ILE A 353 -18.54 12.44 -2.66
N PHE A 354 -17.87 11.35 -2.26
CA PHE A 354 -16.67 11.45 -1.44
C PHE A 354 -15.51 12.10 -2.20
N GLU A 355 -15.34 11.78 -3.49
CA GLU A 355 -14.40 12.47 -4.38
C GLU A 355 -14.80 13.94 -4.61
N ARG A 356 -16.11 14.21 -4.68
CA ARG A 356 -16.63 15.58 -4.75
C ARG A 356 -16.49 16.34 -3.43
N ILE A 357 -16.39 15.67 -2.29
CA ILE A 357 -16.04 16.32 -1.02
C ILE A 357 -14.55 16.65 -1.08
N SER A 358 -13.68 15.65 -1.19
CA SER A 358 -12.23 15.83 -1.29
C SER A 358 -11.59 14.66 -2.00
N ASP A 359 -10.69 14.95 -2.92
CA ASP A 359 -9.76 13.99 -3.55
C ASP A 359 -8.37 14.01 -2.89
N TYR A 360 -8.22 14.77 -1.80
CA TYR A 360 -6.99 14.81 -1.01
C TYR A 360 -6.89 13.59 -0.10
N ASP A 361 -5.76 12.90 -0.16
CA ASP A 361 -5.45 11.75 0.65
C ASP A 361 -4.50 12.12 1.83
N PRO A 362 -5.00 12.25 3.06
CA PRO A 362 -4.19 12.65 4.21
C PRO A 362 -3.19 11.56 4.64
N ASP A 363 -3.59 10.31 4.81
CA ASP A 363 -2.67 9.29 5.34
C ASP A 363 -1.60 8.88 4.32
N LEU A 364 -1.85 9.05 3.01
CA LEU A 364 -0.79 8.84 2.01
C LEU A 364 0.31 9.88 2.19
N ASN A 365 -0.07 11.15 2.36
CA ASN A 365 0.89 12.21 2.58
C ASN A 365 1.68 11.98 3.87
N LEU A 366 1.00 11.58 4.95
CA LEU A 366 1.65 11.16 6.18
C LEU A 366 2.65 10.02 5.93
N HIS A 367 2.25 8.97 5.22
CA HIS A 367 3.09 7.82 4.91
C HIS A 367 4.33 8.20 4.10
N LEU A 368 4.17 9.05 3.07
CA LEU A 368 5.29 9.52 2.24
C LEU A 368 6.27 10.38 3.05
N ILE A 369 5.77 11.22 3.96
CA ILE A 369 6.59 12.01 4.87
C ILE A 369 7.32 11.09 5.86
N ALA A 370 6.63 10.12 6.46
CA ALA A 370 7.20 9.17 7.40
C ALA A 370 8.31 8.32 6.77
N ARG A 371 8.16 7.90 5.50
CA ARG A 371 9.22 7.16 4.76
C ARG A 371 10.47 7.98 4.48
N GLN A 372 10.36 9.30 4.42
CA GLN A 372 11.50 10.20 4.22
C GLN A 372 12.18 10.56 5.55
N ARG A 373 11.51 10.34 6.68
CA ARG A 373 12.02 10.60 8.02
C ARG A 373 13.04 9.53 8.40
N CYS A 374 14.15 9.96 9.02
CA CYS A 374 15.10 9.03 9.59
C CYS A 374 14.50 8.38 10.85
N PRO A 375 14.59 7.05 11.04
CA PRO A 375 14.08 6.38 12.23
C PRO A 375 14.59 7.05 13.52
N HIS A 376 13.75 7.10 14.54
CA HIS A 376 14.04 7.66 15.88
C HIS A 376 14.30 9.18 15.95
N THR A 377 14.33 9.88 14.83
CA THR A 377 14.33 11.35 14.85
C THR A 377 12.95 11.89 15.24
N THR A 378 12.91 13.12 15.75
CA THR A 378 11.74 13.91 16.15
C THR A 378 10.91 13.37 17.31
N GLU A 379 11.27 12.23 17.92
CA GLU A 379 10.56 11.63 19.06
C GLU A 379 10.62 12.49 20.33
N TRP A 380 11.65 13.35 20.45
CA TRP A 380 11.82 14.26 21.58
C TRP A 380 10.60 15.18 21.80
N ILE A 381 9.82 15.46 20.75
CA ILE A 381 8.62 16.31 20.83
C ILE A 381 7.58 15.73 21.80
N LEU A 382 7.50 14.40 21.90
CA LEU A 382 6.53 13.68 22.73
C LEU A 382 6.81 13.83 24.23
N SER A 383 8.06 14.17 24.57
CA SER A 383 8.48 14.48 25.94
C SER A 383 8.48 15.98 26.25
N TYR A 384 8.10 16.83 25.28
CA TYR A 384 8.14 18.27 25.46
C TYR A 384 6.99 18.73 26.38
N PRO A 385 7.24 19.55 27.42
CA PRO A 385 6.21 19.92 28.41
C PRO A 385 4.94 20.51 27.80
N ASP A 386 5.09 21.43 26.84
CA ASP A 386 3.96 22.06 26.14
C ASP A 386 3.13 21.06 25.32
N TYR A 387 3.78 20.04 24.73
CA TYR A 387 3.09 18.98 24.01
C TYR A 387 2.30 18.09 24.97
N GLN A 388 2.93 17.63 26.06
CA GLN A 388 2.29 16.78 27.06
C GLN A 388 1.11 17.49 27.72
N TYR A 389 1.27 18.78 28.02
CA TYR A 389 0.19 19.60 28.54
C TYR A 389 -0.96 19.72 27.54
N TRP A 390 -0.67 20.05 26.28
CA TRP A 390 -1.69 20.15 25.23
C TRP A 390 -2.45 18.83 25.05
N GLU A 391 -1.76 17.69 24.99
CA GLU A 391 -2.39 16.39 24.80
C GLU A 391 -3.27 15.99 26.00
N ALA A 392 -2.84 16.30 27.22
CA ALA A 392 -3.54 15.92 28.46
C ALA A 392 -4.83 16.72 28.69
N GLU A 393 -4.89 17.97 28.21
CA GLU A 393 -6.05 18.84 28.37
C GLU A 393 -7.26 18.36 27.52
N PRO A 394 -8.51 18.75 27.85
CA PRO A 394 -9.68 18.38 27.06
C PRO A 394 -9.80 19.18 25.75
N SER A 395 -9.25 20.40 25.72
CA SER A 395 -9.31 21.31 24.57
C SER A 395 -8.13 22.29 24.64
N GLY A 396 -7.53 22.60 23.49
CA GLY A 396 -6.36 23.49 23.46
C GLY A 396 -5.70 23.62 22.09
N THR A 397 -4.82 24.61 21.98
CA THR A 397 -4.08 24.90 20.74
C THR A 397 -2.58 24.75 20.97
N LEU A 398 -1.89 24.02 20.09
CA LEU A 398 -0.43 23.90 20.06
C LEU A 398 0.13 24.42 18.74
N TRP A 399 1.01 25.42 18.84
CA TRP A 399 1.75 25.96 17.71
C TRP A 399 3.15 25.37 17.64
N LEU A 400 3.53 24.87 16.46
CA LEU A 400 4.90 24.50 16.13
C LEU A 400 5.48 25.49 15.14
N THR A 401 6.47 26.26 15.55
CA THR A 401 7.10 27.28 14.70
C THR A 401 8.57 27.04 14.48
N GLY A 402 9.12 27.54 13.37
CA GLY A 402 10.52 27.35 13.07
C GLY A 402 10.89 27.76 11.65
N LYS A 403 12.18 27.99 11.42
CA LYS A 403 12.71 28.35 10.10
C LYS A 403 12.45 27.25 9.06
N ILE A 404 12.59 27.59 7.78
CA ILE A 404 12.49 26.61 6.69
C ILE A 404 13.53 25.50 6.90
N GLY A 405 13.12 24.24 6.76
CA GLY A 405 14.00 23.09 6.93
C GLY A 405 14.32 22.74 8.38
N SER A 406 13.63 23.29 9.37
CA SER A 406 13.80 22.96 10.80
C SER A 406 13.15 21.64 11.24
N GLY A 407 12.59 20.85 10.32
CA GLY A 407 11.97 19.56 10.64
C GLY A 407 10.49 19.59 11.01
N LYS A 408 9.79 20.75 10.92
CA LYS A 408 8.36 20.87 11.29
C LYS A 408 7.48 19.75 10.73
N THR A 409 7.53 19.50 9.44
CA THR A 409 6.72 18.46 8.77
C THR A 409 6.97 17.06 9.33
N PHE A 410 8.21 16.71 9.67
CA PHE A 410 8.55 15.43 10.29
C PHE A 410 8.08 15.34 11.75
N ILE A 411 8.17 16.44 12.49
CA ILE A 411 7.63 16.55 13.85
C ILE A 411 6.10 16.41 13.82
N THR A 412 5.42 17.09 12.89
CA THR A 412 3.97 16.97 12.71
C THR A 412 3.56 15.52 12.42
N ALA A 413 4.31 14.81 11.55
CA ALA A 413 4.09 13.39 11.31
C ALA A 413 4.26 12.54 12.58
N THR A 414 5.29 12.80 13.38
CA THR A 414 5.53 12.11 14.66
C THR A 414 4.41 12.35 15.65
N VAL A 415 3.89 13.59 15.73
CA VAL A 415 2.73 13.91 16.56
C VAL A 415 1.52 13.09 16.10
N ILE A 416 1.20 13.07 14.81
CA ILE A 416 0.07 12.27 14.29
C ILE A 416 0.25 10.78 14.63
N GLU A 417 1.45 10.24 14.45
CA GLU A 417 1.80 8.84 14.76
C GLU A 417 1.85 8.54 16.27
N SER A 418 1.91 9.53 17.15
CA SER A 418 1.91 9.29 18.60
C SER A 418 0.50 9.21 19.20
N LEU A 419 -0.47 9.83 18.55
CA LEU A 419 -1.82 9.97 19.10
C LEU A 419 -2.59 8.64 19.06
N SER A 420 -3.46 8.45 20.07
CA SER A 420 -4.19 7.22 20.35
C SER A 420 -5.15 6.78 19.24
N ASP A 421 -5.20 5.46 18.99
CA ASP A 421 -6.05 4.82 17.97
C ASP A 421 -7.57 4.93 18.23
N GLY A 422 -8.00 5.38 19.42
CA GLY A 422 -9.41 5.62 19.75
C GLY A 422 -9.90 7.05 19.52
N ALA A 423 -9.00 7.97 19.13
CA ALA A 423 -9.33 9.37 18.89
C ALA A 423 -9.49 9.67 17.39
N PHE A 424 -10.29 10.67 17.05
CA PHE A 424 -10.29 11.21 15.70
C PHE A 424 -9.04 12.07 15.50
N ILE A 425 -8.24 11.75 14.47
CA ILE A 425 -7.03 12.49 14.13
C ILE A 425 -7.15 13.02 12.69
N GLY A 426 -7.83 14.16 12.56
CA GLY A 426 -7.92 14.88 11.30
C GLY A 426 -6.60 15.57 11.01
N HIS A 427 -5.96 15.25 9.90
CA HIS A 427 -4.68 15.87 9.52
C HIS A 427 -4.62 16.35 8.08
N TYR A 428 -3.83 17.40 7.85
CA TYR A 428 -3.63 17.97 6.51
C TYR A 428 -2.25 18.60 6.38
N PHE A 429 -1.58 18.32 5.26
CA PHE A 429 -0.29 18.89 4.90
C PHE A 429 -0.47 19.82 3.70
N PHE A 430 -0.22 21.11 3.88
CA PHE A 430 -0.15 22.04 2.76
C PHE A 430 1.02 21.68 1.84
N GLN A 431 0.77 21.65 0.53
CA GLN A 431 1.75 21.25 -0.48
C GLN A 431 2.07 22.42 -1.41
N PRO A 432 3.12 23.23 -1.13
CA PRO A 432 3.47 24.41 -1.92
C PRO A 432 3.63 24.15 -3.43
N LEU A 433 4.01 22.93 -3.80
CA LEU A 433 4.20 22.50 -5.19
C LEU A 433 2.89 22.12 -5.91
N ARG A 434 1.75 22.10 -5.21
CA ARG A 434 0.43 21.78 -5.76
C ARG A 434 -0.54 22.95 -5.49
N PRO A 435 -0.72 23.89 -6.43
CA PRO A 435 -1.58 25.06 -6.25
C PRO A 435 -3.04 24.74 -5.87
N SER A 436 -3.54 23.56 -6.26
CA SER A 436 -4.88 23.07 -5.91
C SER A 436 -5.04 22.61 -4.45
N ARG A 437 -4.02 22.76 -3.61
CA ARG A 437 -3.99 22.32 -2.21
C ARG A 437 -3.68 23.44 -1.23
N LEU A 438 -3.76 24.69 -1.69
CA LEU A 438 -3.32 25.87 -0.93
C LEU A 438 -4.49 26.65 -0.32
N LYS A 439 -5.74 26.20 -0.49
CA LYS A 439 -6.93 26.92 -0.03
C LYS A 439 -7.45 26.37 1.30
N ALA A 440 -8.07 27.23 2.11
CA ALA A 440 -8.81 26.85 3.31
C ALA A 440 -9.97 25.90 2.98
N SER A 441 -10.60 26.07 1.82
CA SER A 441 -11.65 25.16 1.34
C SER A 441 -11.14 23.74 1.14
N ASP A 442 -9.92 23.54 0.66
CA ASP A 442 -9.32 22.21 0.48
C ASP A 442 -9.06 21.52 1.81
N LEU A 443 -8.52 22.27 2.78
CA LEU A 443 -8.29 21.82 4.16
C LEU A 443 -9.60 21.35 4.83
N LEU A 444 -10.63 22.19 4.84
CA LEU A 444 -11.90 21.88 5.51
C LEU A 444 -12.65 20.75 4.83
N ARG A 445 -12.62 20.68 3.50
CA ARG A 445 -13.20 19.58 2.74
C ARG A 445 -12.51 18.26 3.05
N SER A 446 -11.18 18.27 3.18
CA SER A 446 -10.42 17.11 3.65
C SER A 446 -10.83 16.69 5.05
N TYR A 447 -10.98 17.62 6.01
CA TYR A 447 -11.45 17.27 7.35
C TYR A 447 -12.87 16.71 7.35
N ILE A 448 -13.81 17.30 6.61
CA ILE A 448 -15.17 16.77 6.49
C ILE A 448 -15.14 15.33 5.98
N TRP A 449 -14.33 15.05 4.95
CA TRP A 449 -14.15 13.70 4.43
C TRP A 449 -13.61 12.74 5.50
N GLN A 450 -12.54 13.13 6.20
CA GLN A 450 -11.91 12.34 7.27
C GLN A 450 -12.88 12.06 8.42
N MET A 451 -13.67 13.06 8.82
CA MET A 451 -14.66 12.94 9.89
C MET A 451 -15.76 11.95 9.53
N ILE A 452 -16.31 12.04 8.31
CA ILE A 452 -17.34 11.09 7.85
C ILE A 452 -16.77 9.67 7.81
N ALA A 453 -15.55 9.50 7.29
CA ALA A 453 -14.89 8.20 7.23
C ALA A 453 -14.62 7.62 8.63
N PHE A 454 -14.19 8.45 9.59
CA PHE A 454 -13.98 8.03 10.97
C PHE A 454 -15.28 7.68 11.69
N MET A 455 -16.33 8.48 11.49
CA MET A 455 -17.67 8.20 12.00
C MET A 455 -18.21 6.88 11.45
N ASP A 456 -17.96 6.56 10.17
CA ASP A 456 -18.28 5.25 9.60
C ASP A 456 -17.53 4.12 10.28
N ALA A 457 -16.21 4.25 10.44
CA ALA A 457 -15.39 3.26 11.13
C ALA A 457 -15.82 3.02 12.59
N CYS A 458 -16.43 4.02 13.23
CA CYS A 458 -16.95 3.92 14.60
C CYS A 458 -18.44 3.53 14.66
N GLU A 459 -19.09 3.22 13.54
CA GLU A 459 -20.54 2.94 13.44
C GLU A 459 -21.46 4.10 13.90
N ILE A 460 -20.97 5.34 13.85
CA ILE A 460 -21.69 6.54 14.30
C ILE A 460 -22.42 7.19 13.13
N LYS A 461 -23.73 6.99 13.04
CA LYS A 461 -24.55 7.55 11.94
C LYS A 461 -24.47 9.08 11.86
N VAL A 462 -24.17 9.60 10.67
CA VAL A 462 -24.25 11.04 10.39
C VAL A 462 -25.72 11.49 10.41
N PRO A 463 -26.09 12.52 11.19
CA PRO A 463 -27.43 13.08 11.24
C PRO A 463 -27.99 13.46 9.85
N ARG A 464 -29.27 13.15 9.59
CA ARG A 464 -29.89 13.27 8.26
C ARG A 464 -29.89 14.71 7.72
N ASP A 465 -29.98 15.70 8.58
CA ASP A 465 -29.85 17.12 8.27
C ASP A 465 -28.46 17.43 7.70
N ILE A 466 -27.40 16.98 8.36
CA ILE A 466 -26.01 17.16 7.89
C ILE A 466 -25.81 16.45 6.54
N VAL A 467 -26.36 15.24 6.38
CA VAL A 467 -26.32 14.51 5.10
C VAL A 467 -26.99 15.29 3.97
N SER A 468 -28.11 15.94 4.26
CA SER A 468 -28.83 16.76 3.28
C SER A 468 -27.99 17.95 2.86
N GLU A 469 -27.30 18.60 3.80
CA GLU A 469 -26.37 19.70 3.53
C GLU A 469 -25.14 19.25 2.74
N ILE A 470 -24.51 18.12 3.12
CA ILE A 470 -23.40 17.53 2.36
C ILE A 470 -23.83 17.26 0.91
N THR A 471 -25.02 16.69 0.72
CA THR A 471 -25.56 16.40 -0.61
C THR A 471 -25.87 17.68 -1.39
N ARG A 472 -26.36 18.74 -0.71
CA ARG A 472 -26.62 20.04 -1.32
C ARG A 472 -25.31 20.73 -1.76
N ILE A 473 -24.29 20.66 -0.92
CA ILE A 473 -23.01 21.37 -1.07
C ILE A 473 -22.06 20.63 -2.02
N PHE A 474 -21.98 19.30 -1.93
CA PHE A 474 -21.01 18.49 -2.67
C PHE A 474 -21.65 17.57 -3.72
N GLY A 475 -22.98 17.54 -3.84
CA GLY A 475 -23.69 16.70 -4.79
C GLY A 475 -23.57 17.14 -6.25
N PRO A 476 -24.17 16.39 -7.18
CA PRO A 476 -24.04 16.63 -8.62
C PRO A 476 -24.72 17.93 -9.07
N LYS A 477 -25.67 18.44 -8.29
CA LYS A 477 -26.34 19.73 -8.50
C LYS A 477 -25.77 20.84 -7.62
N SER A 478 -24.54 20.66 -7.11
CA SER A 478 -23.87 21.62 -6.24
C SER A 478 -23.80 23.02 -6.87
N SER A 479 -24.13 24.02 -6.07
CA SER A 479 -23.79 25.42 -6.32
C SER A 479 -22.52 25.73 -5.52
N PHE A 480 -21.42 26.08 -6.21
CA PHE A 480 -20.12 26.49 -5.64
C PHE A 480 -20.23 27.03 -4.21
N PRO A 481 -19.98 26.19 -3.18
CA PRO A 481 -20.29 26.58 -1.80
C PRO A 481 -19.27 27.59 -1.30
N SER A 482 -19.75 28.58 -0.54
CA SER A 482 -18.83 29.48 0.16
C SER A 482 -18.11 28.74 1.28
N LEU A 483 -16.94 29.24 1.69
CA LEU A 483 -16.21 28.68 2.83
C LEU A 483 -17.08 28.69 4.10
N THR A 484 -17.87 29.75 4.30
CA THR A 484 -18.82 29.88 5.41
C THR A 484 -19.90 28.80 5.37
N ASP A 485 -20.40 28.43 4.18
CA ASP A 485 -21.37 27.34 4.04
C ASP A 485 -20.75 26.00 4.45
N ILE A 486 -19.52 25.73 3.99
CA ILE A 486 -18.78 24.49 4.33
C ILE A 486 -18.58 24.39 5.86
N VAL A 487 -18.16 25.49 6.50
CA VAL A 487 -17.91 25.53 7.95
C VAL A 487 -19.21 25.33 8.73
N SER A 488 -20.22 26.15 8.46
CA SER A 488 -21.45 26.23 9.26
C SER A 488 -22.41 25.06 9.04
N SER A 489 -22.47 24.51 7.81
CA SER A 489 -23.44 23.48 7.44
C SER A 489 -22.89 22.07 7.54
N CYS A 490 -21.57 21.88 7.44
CA CYS A 490 -20.94 20.56 7.44
C CYS A 490 -19.92 20.40 8.57
N PHE A 491 -18.85 21.19 8.57
CA PHE A 491 -17.70 20.98 9.46
C PHE A 491 -18.05 21.07 10.95
N LEU A 492 -18.64 22.19 11.40
CA LEU A 492 -19.00 22.37 12.81
C LEU A 492 -20.11 21.41 13.28
N PRO A 493 -21.19 21.17 12.50
CA PRO A 493 -22.20 20.17 12.87
C PRO A 493 -21.65 18.74 13.01
N LEU A 494 -20.73 18.33 12.13
CA LEU A 494 -20.07 17.02 12.26
C LEU A 494 -19.24 16.96 13.54
N ALA A 495 -18.44 18.00 13.83
CA ALA A 495 -17.60 18.03 15.04
C ALA A 495 -18.43 17.96 16.32
N LYS A 496 -19.55 18.69 16.36
CA LYS A 496 -20.54 18.61 17.45
C LYS A 496 -21.12 17.22 17.62
N THR A 497 -21.40 16.54 16.51
CA THR A 497 -21.90 15.16 16.53
C THR A 497 -20.85 14.23 17.13
N MET A 498 -19.60 14.29 16.67
CA MET A 498 -18.52 13.45 17.20
C MET A 498 -18.27 13.69 18.69
N THR A 499 -18.32 14.95 19.14
CA THR A 499 -18.18 15.33 20.55
C THR A 499 -19.32 14.77 21.42
N ARG A 500 -20.57 14.75 20.92
CA ARG A 500 -21.71 14.12 21.64
C ARG A 500 -21.51 12.62 21.85
N HIS A 501 -20.77 11.97 20.96
CA HIS A 501 -20.36 10.57 21.08
C HIS A 501 -19.11 10.38 21.96
N LYS A 502 -18.66 11.43 22.66
CA LYS A 502 -17.51 11.43 23.58
C LYS A 502 -16.19 11.05 22.89
N LEU A 503 -16.07 11.33 21.59
CA LEU A 503 -14.84 11.15 20.85
C LEU A 503 -13.86 12.28 21.16
N LYS A 504 -12.60 11.95 21.40
CA LYS A 504 -11.51 12.93 21.48
C LYS A 504 -11.13 13.35 20.07
N LEU A 505 -11.01 14.66 19.82
CA LEU A 505 -10.86 15.22 18.47
C LEU A 505 -9.53 15.98 18.35
N PHE A 506 -8.68 15.56 17.43
CA PHE A 506 -7.43 16.24 17.06
C PHE A 506 -7.52 16.75 15.62
N TYR A 507 -7.24 18.04 15.42
CA TYR A 507 -7.16 18.70 14.14
C TYR A 507 -5.76 19.26 13.94
N ILE A 508 -5.01 18.64 13.02
CA ILE A 508 -3.58 18.85 12.83
C ILE A 508 -3.35 19.42 11.43
N VAL A 509 -2.65 20.54 11.33
CA VAL A 509 -2.31 21.16 10.05
C VAL A 509 -0.82 21.50 9.98
N ASP A 510 -0.16 21.01 8.94
CA ASP A 510 1.25 21.30 8.65
C ASP A 510 1.39 22.35 7.55
N GLY A 511 2.34 23.27 7.73
CA GLY A 511 2.72 24.22 6.68
C GLY A 511 1.65 25.27 6.43
N LEU A 512 0.98 25.75 7.47
CA LEU A 512 -0.09 26.74 7.35
C LEU A 512 0.38 28.04 6.64
N ASP A 513 1.68 28.36 6.72
CA ASP A 513 2.30 29.48 5.98
C ASP A 513 2.26 29.33 4.44
N ALA A 514 1.93 28.15 3.92
CA ALA A 514 1.73 27.92 2.49
C ALA A 514 0.28 28.13 2.02
N CYS A 515 -0.68 28.32 2.95
CA CYS A 515 -2.05 28.70 2.61
C CYS A 515 -2.05 30.05 1.88
N THR A 516 -2.99 30.25 0.96
CA THR A 516 -3.12 31.53 0.26
C THR A 516 -3.32 32.67 1.27
N PRO A 517 -2.64 33.82 1.11
CA PRO A 517 -2.70 34.91 2.10
C PRO A 517 -4.12 35.38 2.41
N GLU A 518 -5.00 35.36 1.41
CA GLU A 518 -6.39 35.79 1.53
C GLU A 518 -7.22 34.81 2.38
N GLU A 519 -6.90 33.52 2.37
CA GLU A 519 -7.65 32.48 3.07
C GLU A 519 -6.99 32.02 4.39
N TYR A 520 -5.74 32.41 4.65
CA TYR A 520 -5.03 32.10 5.89
C TYR A 520 -5.84 32.53 7.13
N SER A 521 -6.38 33.76 7.10
CA SER A 521 -7.23 34.28 8.17
C SER A 521 -8.51 33.46 8.34
N CYS A 522 -9.08 32.97 7.25
CA CYS A 522 -10.27 32.13 7.28
C CYS A 522 -10.02 30.76 7.91
N VAL A 523 -8.83 30.17 7.73
CA VAL A 523 -8.44 28.93 8.44
C VAL A 523 -8.45 29.19 9.94
N LEU A 524 -7.76 30.25 10.39
CA LEU A 524 -7.69 30.59 11.81
C LEU A 524 -9.07 30.85 12.42
N THR A 525 -9.93 31.60 11.72
CA THR A 525 -11.32 31.83 12.14
C THR A 525 -12.10 30.51 12.23
N SER A 526 -11.94 29.59 11.28
CA SER A 526 -12.64 28.30 11.30
C SER A 526 -12.22 27.44 12.49
N PHE A 527 -10.92 27.43 12.85
CA PHE A 527 -10.44 26.74 14.05
C PHE A 527 -10.87 27.43 15.34
N GLN A 528 -10.94 28.77 15.35
CA GLN A 528 -11.49 29.52 16.48
C GLN A 528 -12.96 29.15 16.70
N ASP A 529 -13.77 29.16 15.65
CA ASP A 529 -15.17 28.80 15.71
C ASP A 529 -15.36 27.37 16.20
N LEU A 530 -14.49 26.44 15.78
CA LEU A 530 -14.47 25.06 16.25
C LEU A 530 -14.19 24.97 17.75
N LEU A 531 -13.09 25.56 18.22
CA LEU A 531 -12.71 25.55 19.65
C LEU A 531 -13.73 26.25 20.55
N ASN A 532 -14.53 27.18 20.01
CA ASN A 532 -15.61 27.84 20.73
C ASN A 532 -16.86 26.95 20.90
N VAL A 533 -17.04 25.92 20.08
CA VAL A 533 -18.28 25.12 20.06
C VAL A 533 -18.10 23.65 20.43
N VAL A 534 -16.87 23.14 20.42
CA VAL A 534 -16.52 21.76 20.81
C VAL A 534 -15.21 21.71 21.58
N ASP A 535 -15.07 20.73 22.46
CA ASP A 535 -13.79 20.38 23.08
C ASP A 535 -12.94 19.63 22.06
N CYS A 536 -11.84 20.24 21.63
CA CYS A 536 -10.93 19.64 20.65
C CYS A 536 -9.50 20.19 20.76
N HIS A 537 -8.58 19.45 20.17
CA HIS A 537 -7.16 19.77 20.11
C HIS A 537 -6.80 20.30 18.73
N ALA A 538 -6.29 21.52 18.64
CA ALA A 538 -5.77 22.09 17.41
C ALA A 538 -4.24 22.10 17.43
N PHE A 539 -3.59 21.52 16.43
CA PHE A 539 -2.14 21.60 16.22
C PHE A 539 -1.85 22.30 14.91
N MET A 540 -1.01 23.34 14.93
CA MET A 540 -0.70 24.13 13.74
C MET A 540 0.81 24.31 13.59
N SER A 541 1.35 23.92 12.44
CA SER A 541 2.75 24.16 12.07
C SER A 541 2.86 25.31 11.06
N ALA A 542 3.77 26.25 11.32
CA ALA A 542 4.02 27.41 10.46
C ALA A 542 5.46 27.95 10.62
N ARG A 543 5.89 28.92 9.80
CA ARG A 543 7.20 29.58 9.98
C ARG A 543 7.24 30.45 11.23
N GLU A 544 6.23 31.28 11.39
CA GLU A 544 6.06 32.24 12.48
C GLU A 544 4.63 32.14 12.99
N VAL A 545 4.42 32.54 14.25
CA VAL A 545 3.06 32.64 14.80
C VAL A 545 2.43 33.92 14.27
N SER A 546 1.23 33.84 13.70
CA SER A 546 0.49 35.04 13.27
C SER A 546 0.15 35.92 14.49
N ASN A 547 0.19 37.24 14.31
CA ASN A 547 -0.30 38.21 15.31
C ASN A 547 -1.80 38.07 15.59
N SER A 548 -2.56 37.44 14.69
CA SER A 548 -3.97 37.11 14.83
C SER A 548 -4.12 35.66 15.32
N GLN A 549 -3.61 35.35 16.50
CA GLN A 549 -3.68 33.98 17.04
C GLN A 549 -5.12 33.51 17.19
N VAL A 550 -5.32 32.19 17.08
CA VAL A 550 -6.54 31.55 17.58
C VAL A 550 -6.58 31.81 19.08
N SER A 551 -7.47 32.73 19.47
CA SER A 551 -7.77 33.14 20.84
C SER A 551 -8.52 32.02 21.55
N SER A 552 -7.83 30.97 21.95
CA SER A 552 -8.34 29.97 22.88
C SER A 552 -7.87 30.27 24.31
N THR A 553 -8.56 29.73 25.31
CA THR A 553 -8.18 29.89 26.73
C THR A 553 -6.83 29.25 27.07
N LYS A 554 -6.29 28.37 26.20
CA LYS A 554 -5.05 27.62 26.42
C LYS A 554 -4.28 27.45 25.10
N VAL A 555 -3.26 28.28 24.89
CA VAL A 555 -2.37 28.26 23.73
C VAL A 555 -0.95 27.93 24.18
N CYS A 556 -0.39 26.85 23.65
CA CYS A 556 1.01 26.45 23.81
C CYS A 556 1.79 26.75 22.53
N THR A 557 3.08 27.05 22.63
CA THR A 557 3.91 27.39 21.46
C THR A 557 5.30 26.81 21.62
N ILE A 558 5.63 25.87 20.73
CA ILE A 558 6.95 25.27 20.61
C ILE A 558 7.67 25.97 19.45
N GLN A 559 8.69 26.75 19.78
CA GLN A 559 9.57 27.38 18.79
C GLN A 559 10.82 26.53 18.60
N LEU A 560 10.99 26.00 17.39
CA LEU A 560 12.15 25.21 17.02
C LEU A 560 13.39 26.09 16.96
N SER A 561 14.32 25.79 17.86
CA SER A 561 15.65 26.40 17.94
C SER A 561 16.70 25.44 17.39
N GLY A 562 17.92 25.95 17.15
CA GLY A 562 19.04 25.12 16.70
C GLY A 562 19.40 23.97 17.65
N HIS A 563 19.06 24.09 18.94
CA HIS A 563 19.35 23.07 19.96
C HIS A 563 18.51 21.80 19.76
N HIS A 564 17.19 21.94 19.55
CA HIS A 564 16.29 20.79 19.31
C HIS A 564 16.67 20.01 18.05
N THR A 565 17.25 20.69 17.07
CA THR A 565 17.72 20.10 15.83
C THR A 565 19.01 19.30 15.98
N CYS A 566 19.82 19.57 17.01
CA CYS A 566 21.13 18.91 17.16
C CYS A 566 21.00 17.47 17.61
N ASP A 567 20.05 17.18 18.48
CA ASP A 567 19.77 15.81 18.95
C ASP A 567 19.30 14.93 17.77
N ASP A 568 18.42 15.47 16.90
CA ASP A 568 17.98 14.77 15.68
C ASP A 568 19.11 14.57 14.66
N ILE A 569 20.04 15.53 14.55
CA ILE A 569 21.22 15.39 13.68
C ILE A 569 22.12 14.27 14.20
N GLN A 570 22.28 14.14 15.52
CA GLN A 570 23.08 13.07 16.12
C GLN A 570 22.46 11.69 15.85
N VAL A 571 21.16 11.53 16.11
CA VAL A 571 20.43 10.28 15.80
C VAL A 571 20.54 9.94 14.31
N PHE A 572 20.44 10.94 13.43
CA PHE A 572 20.62 10.74 11.99
C PHE A 572 22.04 10.29 11.62
N ILE A 573 23.07 10.89 12.22
CA ILE A 573 24.47 10.51 11.98
C ILE A 573 24.69 9.07 12.40
N ASP A 574 24.25 8.69 13.60
CA ASP A 574 24.40 7.34 14.13
C ASP A 574 23.69 6.32 13.23
N TRP A 575 22.43 6.59 12.86
CA TRP A 575 21.68 5.74 11.92
C TRP A 575 22.36 5.61 10.55
N LYS A 576 22.89 6.71 9.99
CA LYS A 576 23.60 6.67 8.69
C LYS A 576 24.90 5.89 8.76
N MET A 577 25.61 5.93 9.88
CA MET A 577 26.81 5.13 10.10
C MET A 577 26.46 3.64 10.15
N GLU A 578 25.40 3.26 10.88
CA GLU A 578 24.92 1.87 10.95
C GLU A 578 24.40 1.35 9.60
N GLU A 579 23.63 2.17 8.88
CA GLU A 579 23.12 1.82 7.54
C GLU A 579 24.28 1.50 6.59
N LYS A 580 25.31 2.36 6.59
CA LYS A 580 26.53 2.21 5.81
C LYS A 580 27.32 0.97 6.17
N GLU A 581 27.47 0.66 7.47
CA GLU A 581 28.14 -0.55 7.93
C GLU A 581 27.40 -1.82 7.47
N ARG A 582 26.06 -1.77 7.41
CA ARG A 582 25.22 -2.86 6.92
C ARG A 582 25.30 -3.04 5.40
N THR A 583 25.45 -1.96 4.62
CA THR A 583 25.53 -2.06 3.15
C THR A 583 26.94 -2.29 2.62
N ASP A 584 27.94 -1.62 3.19
CA ASP A 584 29.30 -1.54 2.65
C ASP A 584 30.30 -2.39 3.48
N GLY A 585 29.87 -2.99 4.61
CA GLY A 585 30.74 -3.65 5.59
C GLY A 585 31.34 -2.66 6.59
N SER A 586 32.18 -3.14 7.52
CA SER A 586 32.79 -2.28 8.57
C SER A 586 33.50 -1.08 7.94
N LEU A 587 33.03 0.13 8.26
CA LEU A 587 33.54 1.39 7.70
C LEU A 587 35.04 1.61 8.01
N THR A 588 35.50 1.09 9.14
CA THR A 588 36.90 1.06 9.57
C THR A 588 37.09 -0.08 10.57
N THR A 589 38.33 -0.57 10.73
CA THR A 589 38.72 -1.48 11.82
C THR A 589 39.28 -0.73 13.04
N ASP A 590 39.44 0.60 12.93
CA ASP A 590 39.94 1.47 14.00
C ASP A 590 38.77 2.16 14.73
N GLU A 591 38.42 1.62 15.92
CA GLU A 591 37.36 2.15 16.77
C GLU A 591 37.63 3.59 17.26
N LYS A 592 38.90 3.99 17.41
CA LYS A 592 39.24 5.35 17.87
C LYS A 592 38.99 6.37 16.77
N LEU A 593 39.34 6.03 15.53
CA LEU A 593 39.03 6.88 14.37
C LEU A 593 37.51 7.01 14.19
N ARG A 594 36.76 5.92 14.37
CA ARG A 594 35.29 5.93 14.33
C ARG A 594 34.71 6.88 15.37
N ALA A 595 35.12 6.73 16.63
CA ALA A 595 34.67 7.60 17.72
C ALA A 595 35.00 9.07 17.45
N HIS A 596 36.21 9.35 16.94
CA HIS A 596 36.64 10.70 16.62
C HIS A 596 35.83 11.31 15.46
N VAL A 597 35.49 10.54 14.42
CA VAL A 597 34.66 11.02 13.31
C VAL A 597 33.25 11.36 13.80
N ILE A 598 32.62 10.50 14.60
CA ILE A 598 31.30 10.77 15.19
C ILE A 598 31.35 12.04 16.06
N GLU A 599 32.39 12.18 16.88
CA GLU A 599 32.62 13.37 17.72
C GLU A 599 32.80 14.66 16.88
N VAL A 600 33.57 14.60 15.78
CA VAL A 600 33.76 15.73 14.86
C VAL A 600 32.46 16.08 14.13
N LEU A 601 31.66 15.08 13.74
CA LEU A 601 30.37 15.31 13.08
C LEU A 601 29.35 15.94 14.05
N ASN A 602 29.26 15.41 15.26
CA ASN A 602 28.38 15.94 16.31
C ASN A 602 28.80 17.35 16.76
N SER A 603 30.10 17.62 16.92
CA SER A 603 30.57 18.97 17.26
C SER A 603 30.32 19.99 16.13
N ARG A 604 30.28 19.55 14.86
CA ARG A 604 29.92 20.40 13.71
C ARG A 604 28.41 20.54 13.49
N ALA A 605 27.58 19.67 14.06
CA ALA A 605 26.12 19.76 13.96
C ALA A 605 25.58 21.11 14.48
N HIS A 606 26.18 21.65 15.55
CA HIS A 606 25.85 22.98 16.10
C HIS A 606 26.11 24.14 15.11
N LEU A 607 27.14 24.02 14.26
CA LEU A 607 27.47 25.01 13.23
C LEU A 607 26.55 24.90 12.00
N ILE A 608 26.08 23.69 11.69
CA ILE A 608 25.20 23.42 10.55
C ILE A 608 23.76 23.84 10.88
N SER A 609 23.26 23.55 12.09
CA SER A 609 21.90 23.88 12.53
C SER A 609 21.65 25.40 12.62
N THR A 610 22.71 26.19 12.80
CA THR A 610 22.64 27.67 12.89
C THR A 610 22.70 28.38 11.54
N GLN A 611 23.24 27.76 10.47
CA GLN A 611 23.40 28.40 9.15
C GLN A 611 22.51 27.84 8.03
N TYR A 612 22.17 26.54 8.01
CA TYR A 612 21.42 25.94 6.90
C TYR A 612 20.49 24.83 7.40
N GLY A 613 19.18 24.98 7.22
CA GLY A 613 18.19 23.95 7.60
C GLY A 613 18.53 22.54 7.08
N ILE A 614 18.00 21.52 7.76
CA ILE A 614 18.51 20.14 7.89
C ILE A 614 18.74 19.39 6.56
N VAL A 615 18.01 19.71 5.49
CA VAL A 615 17.86 18.79 4.35
C VAL A 615 18.92 18.98 3.25
N ARG A 616 19.46 20.19 3.04
CA ARG A 616 20.42 20.48 1.93
C ARG A 616 21.92 20.34 2.24
N PRO A 617 22.42 20.46 3.49
CA PRO A 617 23.85 20.37 3.77
C PRO A 617 24.47 18.98 3.59
N ILE A 618 23.69 17.91 3.76
CA ILE A 618 24.21 16.54 3.87
C ILE A 618 24.47 15.89 2.50
N GLU A 619 23.69 16.19 1.46
CA GLU A 619 24.04 15.78 0.08
C GLU A 619 25.35 16.42 -0.39
N ARG A 620 25.59 17.68 0.00
CA ARG A 620 26.89 18.33 -0.18
C ARG A 620 27.97 17.65 0.65
N PHE A 621 27.67 17.16 1.85
CA PHE A 621 28.62 16.45 2.70
C PHE A 621 28.99 15.07 2.16
N ALA A 622 28.04 14.30 1.63
CA ALA A 622 28.30 13.03 0.92
C ALA A 622 29.20 13.25 -0.33
N THR A 623 29.04 14.41 -0.98
CA THR A 623 29.93 14.84 -2.07
C THR A 623 31.35 15.16 -1.56
N HIS A 624 31.48 15.74 -0.36
CA HIS A 624 32.78 15.97 0.29
C HIS A 624 33.40 14.68 0.87
N TRP A 625 32.61 13.69 1.28
CA TRP A 625 33.09 12.38 1.72
C TRP A 625 33.77 11.59 0.58
N LYS A 626 33.24 11.69 -0.65
CA LYS A 626 33.93 11.16 -1.85
C LYS A 626 35.27 11.84 -2.13
N ILE A 627 35.47 13.07 -1.67
CA ILE A 627 36.75 13.79 -1.76
C ILE A 627 37.72 13.27 -0.68
N PHE A 628 37.23 12.98 0.53
CA PHE A 628 38.03 12.38 1.59
C PHE A 628 38.48 10.95 1.30
N GLN A 629 37.69 10.15 0.57
CA GLN A 629 38.13 8.81 0.11
C GLN A 629 39.26 8.84 -0.94
N LYS A 630 39.60 10.02 -1.50
CA LYS A 630 40.68 10.19 -2.49
C LYS A 630 41.99 10.71 -1.89
N ILE A 631 42.01 11.03 -0.60
CA ILE A 631 43.21 11.39 0.18
C ILE A 631 43.57 10.16 1.01
#